data_AF-A0A7W0XAM6-F1
#
_entry.id   AF-A0A7W0XAM6-F1
#
_cell.length_a   1.000
_cell.length_b   1.000
_cell.length_c   1.000
_cell.angle_alpha   90.00
_cell.angle_beta   90.00
_cell.angle_gamma   90.00
#
_symmetry.space_group_name_H-M   'P 1'
#
loop_
_entity.id
_entity.type
_entity.pdbx_description
1 polymer ?
#
loop_
_entity_poly.entity_id
_entity_poly.type
_entity_poly.pdbx_seq_one_letter_code
_entity_poly.pdbx_strand_id
1 'polypeptide(L)'
;VAAFATLAVAAAVGRELLADVRLGPSALFGLCLAALLAVYSAAGAPYVVGLGLTVLGVALLRAPRGRRARLWRPALVSAGALALGTLLAAADVIRSFRVINDNFGSGAGGKPSDFEAAGGVASDLGQLLRPLPLQQAAGVWLGDDYRLPVSQGAELWNTLGIAGVALLASLGLYLLWRRHEGGLLLLLVPAVAAVLLVGPRVSPYAAAKLLAIASPAIVALAALGPLVLARRSRPLGWIVGTAVLTTILVSDAFAYHSVRLAPTQRMLAMQDVADRYQHRGELLVTDQDEFVKYFMRDALNVSIFDPISPRQVALRKPQFYVGRPFDLDDMTLTFLESAPWLVQRNGPEASRPPANFSLDYKNRFYSVWRRGARPRVLAHLPLQRIHNPTDKPVCADVLRLAGRARGRDHLVAARGKRLLRLEPSLDPHRSPGWPQHGVLKLTVTPKTPGQVSGRVRTRGGNYRVWVQGSFGRPIAAYVGGRRVGQVEGVNTPGQWHLVGEVTVPPGPLELKMRRGPGGLAPGDGFGGDLGPLALEPAGRRTLVSVRPRDARRLCGREWDWIEWVRDDV
;
A
#
# COMPACT_ATOMS: atom_id res chain seq x y z
N VAL A 1 -2.37 -3.22 -15.75
CA VAL A 1 -1.60 -3.92 -16.81
C VAL A 1 -2.39 -5.10 -17.40
N ALA A 2 -2.69 -6.15 -16.64
CA ALA A 2 -3.38 -7.34 -17.17
C ALA A 2 -4.72 -7.01 -17.89
N ALA A 3 -5.58 -6.18 -17.30
CA ALA A 3 -6.83 -5.75 -17.92
C ALA A 3 -6.64 -5.03 -19.28
N PHE A 4 -5.63 -4.15 -19.37
CA PHE A 4 -5.30 -3.50 -20.64
C PHE A 4 -4.77 -4.51 -21.66
N ALA A 5 -3.88 -5.42 -21.25
CA ALA A 5 -3.33 -6.44 -22.14
C ALA A 5 -4.44 -7.35 -22.71
N THR A 6 -5.38 -7.81 -21.88
CA THR A 6 -6.54 -8.59 -22.34
C THR A 6 -7.42 -7.80 -23.30
N LEU A 7 -7.64 -6.50 -23.04
CA LEU A 7 -8.41 -5.63 -23.92
C LEU A 7 -7.71 -5.41 -25.27
N ALA A 8 -6.40 -5.18 -25.27
CA ALA A 8 -5.60 -5.00 -26.47
C ALA A 8 -5.57 -6.27 -27.34
N VAL A 9 -5.40 -7.44 -26.72
CA VAL A 9 -5.48 -8.73 -27.42
C VAL A 9 -6.88 -8.96 -27.98
N ALA A 10 -7.93 -8.70 -27.19
CA ALA A 10 -9.31 -8.81 -27.67
C ALA A 10 -9.57 -7.89 -28.88
N ALA A 11 -9.07 -6.65 -28.85
CA ALA A 11 -9.19 -5.71 -29.97
C ALA A 11 -8.42 -6.21 -31.21
N ALA A 12 -7.22 -6.78 -31.04
CA ALA A 12 -6.45 -7.36 -32.14
C ALA A 12 -7.16 -8.56 -32.78
N VAL A 13 -7.67 -9.50 -31.98
CA VAL A 13 -8.45 -10.65 -32.47
C VAL A 13 -9.76 -10.18 -33.12
N GLY A 14 -10.41 -9.17 -32.54
CA GLY A 14 -11.59 -8.52 -33.12
C GLY A 14 -11.32 -7.91 -34.50
N ARG A 15 -10.12 -7.34 -34.71
CA ARG A 15 -9.71 -6.83 -36.03
C ARG A 15 -9.58 -7.95 -37.06
N GLU A 16 -8.93 -9.07 -36.68
CA GLU A 16 -8.80 -10.24 -37.57
C GLU A 16 -10.17 -10.83 -37.92
N LEU A 17 -11.10 -10.88 -36.94
CA LEU A 17 -12.48 -11.29 -37.17
C LEU A 17 -13.23 -10.43 -38.19
N LEU A 18 -12.95 -9.12 -38.21
CA LEU A 18 -13.55 -8.20 -39.17
C LEU A 18 -12.96 -8.33 -40.57
N ALA A 19 -11.76 -8.90 -40.70
CA ALA A 19 -11.14 -9.19 -41.99
C ALA A 19 -11.64 -10.53 -42.57
N ASP A 20 -11.68 -11.58 -41.74
CA ASP A 20 -12.19 -12.90 -42.12
C ASP A 20 -12.95 -13.57 -40.97
N VAL A 21 -14.26 -13.74 -41.17
CA VAL A 21 -15.18 -14.22 -40.15
C VAL A 21 -15.09 -15.75 -40.04
N ARG A 22 -14.28 -16.23 -39.08
CA ARG A 22 -14.07 -17.66 -38.79
C ARG A 22 -14.47 -18.00 -37.35
N LEU A 23 -14.91 -19.25 -37.14
CA LEU A 23 -15.35 -19.73 -35.83
C LEU A 23 -14.22 -19.77 -34.80
N GLY A 24 -13.00 -20.14 -35.20
CA GLY A 24 -11.83 -20.18 -34.30
C GLY A 24 -11.48 -18.82 -33.67
N PRO A 25 -11.23 -17.77 -34.47
CA PRO A 25 -11.05 -16.40 -33.98
C PRO A 25 -12.24 -15.88 -33.16
N SER A 26 -13.47 -16.33 -33.44
CA SER A 26 -14.67 -15.94 -32.68
C SER A 26 -14.63 -16.52 -31.26
N ALA A 27 -14.25 -17.80 -31.14
CA ALA A 27 -14.05 -18.42 -29.83
C ALA A 27 -12.91 -17.73 -29.06
N LEU A 28 -11.78 -17.44 -29.73
CA LEU A 28 -10.65 -16.75 -29.12
C LEU A 28 -11.04 -15.34 -28.63
N PHE A 29 -11.82 -14.59 -29.42
CA PHE A 29 -12.34 -13.28 -29.01
C PHE A 29 -13.20 -13.39 -27.75
N GLY A 30 -14.14 -14.34 -27.71
CA GLY A 30 -14.95 -14.62 -26.53
C GLY A 30 -14.12 -14.98 -25.30
N LEU A 31 -13.06 -15.78 -25.46
CA LEU A 31 -12.12 -16.11 -24.39
C LEU A 31 -11.33 -14.90 -23.88
N CYS A 32 -10.89 -13.99 -24.77
CA CYS A 32 -10.22 -12.76 -24.35
C CYS A 32 -11.14 -11.83 -23.56
N LEU A 33 -12.42 -11.75 -23.95
CA LEU A 33 -13.45 -11.01 -23.20
C LEU A 33 -13.72 -11.65 -21.83
N ALA A 34 -13.77 -12.98 -21.76
CA ALA A 34 -13.90 -13.71 -20.49
C ALA A 34 -12.69 -13.47 -19.58
N ALA A 35 -11.47 -13.49 -20.14
CA ALA A 35 -10.25 -13.18 -19.40
C ALA A 35 -10.26 -11.76 -18.83
N LEU A 36 -10.82 -10.79 -19.56
CA LEU A 36 -10.98 -9.42 -19.04
C LEU A 36 -11.94 -9.38 -17.83
N LEU A 37 -13.04 -10.15 -17.85
CA LEU A 37 -13.93 -10.29 -16.69
C LEU A 37 -13.28 -11.07 -15.54
N ALA A 38 -12.45 -12.07 -15.82
CA ALA A 38 -11.74 -12.81 -14.78
C ALA A 38 -10.70 -11.92 -14.07
N VAL A 39 -10.01 -11.06 -14.83
CA VAL A 39 -8.95 -10.18 -14.31
C VAL A 39 -9.51 -8.92 -13.64
N TYR A 40 -10.59 -8.36 -14.17
CA TYR A 40 -11.12 -7.05 -13.76
C TYR A 40 -12.54 -7.13 -13.18
N SER A 41 -13.06 -8.33 -12.97
CA SER A 41 -14.37 -8.64 -12.39
C SER A 41 -15.49 -7.82 -13.07
N ALA A 42 -16.48 -7.40 -12.30
CA ALA A 42 -17.60 -6.56 -12.77
C ALA A 42 -17.13 -5.26 -13.47
N ALA A 43 -15.99 -4.70 -13.06
CA ALA A 43 -15.44 -3.48 -13.66
C ALA A 43 -14.94 -3.70 -15.10
N GLY A 44 -14.76 -4.95 -15.53
CA GLY A 44 -14.47 -5.32 -16.93
C GLY A 44 -15.67 -5.24 -17.86
N ALA A 45 -16.90 -5.29 -17.33
CA ALA A 45 -18.12 -5.38 -18.14
C ALA A 45 -18.31 -4.22 -19.15
N PRO A 46 -18.07 -2.94 -18.80
CA PRO A 46 -18.18 -1.85 -19.76
C PRO A 46 -17.25 -2.00 -20.97
N TYR A 47 -16.05 -2.56 -20.75
CA TYR A 47 -15.10 -2.82 -21.83
C TYR A 47 -15.53 -3.99 -22.70
N VAL A 48 -16.06 -5.06 -22.09
CA VAL A 48 -16.60 -6.22 -22.82
C VAL A 48 -17.77 -5.80 -23.71
N VAL A 49 -18.74 -5.08 -23.14
CA VAL A 49 -19.90 -4.57 -23.86
C VAL A 49 -19.46 -3.58 -24.94
N GLY A 50 -18.62 -2.62 -24.58
CA GLY A 50 -18.11 -1.61 -25.52
C GLY A 50 -17.38 -2.23 -26.71
N LEU A 51 -16.46 -3.16 -26.47
CA LEU A 51 -15.72 -3.83 -27.53
C LEU A 51 -16.62 -4.76 -28.37
N GLY A 52 -17.48 -5.55 -27.74
CA GLY A 52 -18.43 -6.42 -28.42
C GLY A 52 -19.38 -5.65 -29.34
N LEU A 53 -19.97 -4.56 -28.85
CA LEU A 53 -20.84 -3.67 -29.65
C LEU A 53 -20.07 -2.99 -30.78
N THR A 54 -18.82 -2.58 -30.54
CA THR A 54 -17.99 -1.95 -31.58
C THR A 54 -17.67 -2.93 -32.71
N VAL A 55 -17.24 -4.16 -32.38
CA VAL A 55 -16.97 -5.20 -33.38
C VAL A 55 -18.24 -5.58 -34.13
N LEU A 56 -19.35 -5.79 -33.43
CA LEU A 56 -20.64 -6.12 -34.06
C LEU A 56 -21.12 -5.00 -34.99
N GLY A 57 -21.06 -3.75 -34.53
CA GLY A 57 -21.44 -2.57 -35.32
C GLY A 57 -20.62 -2.45 -36.60
N VAL A 58 -19.30 -2.58 -36.51
CA VAL A 58 -18.41 -2.54 -37.68
C VAL A 58 -18.68 -3.71 -38.63
N ALA A 59 -18.92 -4.93 -38.10
CA ALA A 59 -19.26 -6.09 -38.91
C ALA A 59 -20.59 -5.88 -39.68
N LEU A 60 -21.62 -5.31 -39.05
CA LEU A 60 -22.90 -5.01 -39.67
C LEU A 60 -22.80 -3.91 -40.75
N LEU A 61 -21.97 -2.90 -40.51
CA LEU A 61 -21.72 -1.81 -41.45
C LEU A 61 -20.94 -2.29 -42.68
N ARG A 62 -19.97 -3.20 -42.52
CA ARG A 62 -19.14 -3.73 -43.62
C ARG A 62 -19.78 -4.91 -44.36
N ALA A 63 -20.67 -5.67 -43.73
CA ALA A 63 -21.27 -6.84 -44.35
C ALA A 63 -22.32 -6.48 -45.42
N PRO A 64 -22.24 -7.06 -46.64
CA PRO A 64 -23.31 -7.00 -47.64
C PRO A 64 -24.63 -7.49 -47.03
N ARG A 65 -25.78 -6.91 -47.44
CA ARG A 65 -27.11 -7.22 -46.87
C ARG A 65 -27.38 -8.73 -46.76
N GLY A 66 -26.98 -9.54 -47.74
CA GLY A 66 -27.14 -11.00 -47.72
C GLY A 66 -26.18 -11.79 -46.81
N ARG A 67 -25.07 -11.21 -46.36
CA ARG A 67 -24.11 -11.85 -45.43
C ARG A 67 -24.37 -11.49 -43.96
N ARG A 68 -25.19 -10.48 -43.67
CA ARG A 68 -25.58 -10.10 -42.30
C ARG A 68 -26.22 -11.26 -41.54
N ALA A 69 -27.07 -12.03 -42.23
CA ALA A 69 -27.69 -13.25 -41.70
C ALA A 69 -26.70 -14.42 -41.48
N ARG A 70 -25.40 -14.28 -41.75
CA ARG A 70 -24.37 -15.26 -41.41
C ARG A 70 -23.52 -14.85 -40.20
N LEU A 71 -23.66 -13.61 -39.72
CA LEU A 71 -22.93 -13.08 -38.56
C LEU A 71 -23.44 -13.63 -37.22
N TRP A 72 -24.62 -14.24 -37.18
CA TRP A 72 -25.15 -14.81 -35.93
C TRP A 72 -24.34 -16.02 -35.43
N ARG A 73 -23.83 -16.88 -36.33
CA ARG A 73 -23.01 -18.04 -35.94
C ARG A 73 -21.72 -17.64 -35.19
N PRO A 74 -20.85 -16.77 -35.73
CA PRO A 74 -19.65 -16.30 -35.03
C PRO A 74 -20.00 -15.48 -33.77
N ALA A 75 -21.10 -14.71 -33.78
CA ALA A 75 -21.58 -14.02 -32.58
C ALA A 75 -21.98 -15.01 -31.49
N LEU A 76 -22.71 -16.08 -31.83
CA LEU A 76 -23.07 -17.16 -30.90
C LEU A 76 -21.84 -17.91 -30.39
N VAL A 77 -20.85 -18.19 -31.25
CA VAL A 77 -19.60 -18.85 -30.81
C VAL A 77 -18.82 -17.94 -29.85
N SER A 78 -18.74 -16.64 -30.15
CA SER A 78 -18.08 -15.67 -29.25
C SER A 78 -18.82 -15.56 -27.92
N ALA A 79 -20.15 -15.48 -27.95
CA ALA A 79 -21.00 -15.44 -26.76
C ALA A 79 -20.91 -16.74 -25.95
N GLY A 80 -20.89 -17.90 -26.63
CA GLY A 80 -20.73 -19.21 -26.00
C GLY A 80 -19.36 -19.38 -25.34
N ALA A 81 -18.29 -18.95 -26.01
CA ALA A 81 -16.93 -18.97 -25.45
C ALA A 81 -16.77 -17.98 -24.28
N LEU A 82 -17.38 -16.79 -24.38
CA LEU A 82 -17.45 -15.83 -23.28
C LEU A 82 -18.20 -16.42 -22.08
N ALA A 83 -19.38 -17.01 -22.32
CA ALA A 83 -20.20 -17.62 -21.28
C ALA A 83 -19.44 -18.78 -20.62
N LEU A 84 -18.86 -19.68 -21.40
CA LEU A 84 -18.06 -20.80 -20.88
C LEU A 84 -16.84 -20.32 -20.08
N GLY A 85 -16.07 -19.37 -20.62
CA GLY A 85 -14.91 -18.81 -19.92
C GLY A 85 -15.29 -18.08 -18.63
N THR A 86 -16.41 -17.34 -18.65
CA THR A 86 -16.94 -16.66 -17.45
C THR A 86 -17.49 -17.67 -16.44
N LEU A 87 -18.10 -18.77 -16.91
CA LEU A 87 -18.57 -19.88 -16.06
C LEU A 87 -17.39 -20.58 -15.37
N LEU A 88 -16.29 -20.82 -16.08
CA LEU A 88 -15.07 -21.36 -15.49
C LEU A 88 -14.47 -20.41 -14.45
N ALA A 89 -14.66 -19.10 -14.62
CA ALA A 89 -14.29 -18.07 -13.64
C ALA A 89 -15.43 -17.70 -12.67
N ALA A 90 -16.57 -18.40 -12.69
CA ALA A 90 -17.79 -17.94 -12.03
C ALA A 90 -17.64 -17.92 -10.51
N ALA A 91 -16.88 -18.84 -9.92
CA ALA A 91 -16.63 -18.83 -8.49
C ALA A 91 -15.98 -17.52 -8.04
N ASP A 92 -14.97 -17.03 -8.78
CA ASP A 92 -14.26 -15.79 -8.48
C ASP A 92 -15.11 -14.55 -8.81
N VAL A 93 -15.84 -14.58 -9.92
CA VAL A 93 -16.73 -13.49 -10.33
C VAL A 93 -17.90 -13.34 -9.34
N ILE A 94 -18.57 -14.44 -8.98
CA ILE A 94 -19.68 -14.44 -8.00
C ILE A 94 -19.18 -14.02 -6.63
N ARG A 95 -18.02 -14.52 -6.17
CA ARG A 95 -17.42 -14.10 -4.91
C ARG A 95 -17.10 -12.60 -4.91
N SER A 96 -16.53 -12.10 -6.01
CA SER A 96 -16.27 -10.66 -6.18
C SER A 96 -17.56 -9.84 -6.16
N PHE A 97 -18.61 -10.28 -6.85
CA PHE A 97 -19.91 -9.61 -6.86
C PHE A 97 -20.56 -9.56 -5.49
N ARG A 98 -20.54 -10.66 -4.72
CA ARG A 98 -21.03 -10.67 -3.34
C ARG A 98 -20.22 -9.73 -2.45
N VAL A 99 -18.89 -9.80 -2.51
CA VAL A 99 -18.02 -8.88 -1.75
C VAL A 99 -18.27 -7.42 -2.11
N ILE A 100 -18.46 -7.09 -3.39
CA ILE A 100 -18.78 -5.73 -3.82
C ILE A 100 -20.18 -5.33 -3.33
N ASN A 101 -21.18 -6.18 -3.47
CA ASN A 101 -22.54 -5.89 -3.04
C ASN A 101 -22.67 -5.75 -1.52
N ASP A 102 -21.96 -6.59 -0.76
CA ASP A 102 -22.06 -6.64 0.70
C ASP A 102 -21.21 -5.54 1.36
N ASN A 103 -20.11 -5.10 0.73
CA ASN A 103 -19.21 -4.07 1.29
C ASN A 103 -19.32 -2.68 0.62
N PHE A 104 -19.87 -2.60 -0.60
CA PHE A 104 -20.00 -1.35 -1.38
C PHE A 104 -21.41 -1.14 -1.96
N GLY A 105 -22.30 -2.13 -1.85
CA GLY A 105 -23.65 -2.11 -2.45
C GLY A 105 -24.72 -1.39 -1.63
N SER A 106 -24.40 -0.78 -0.50
CA SER A 106 -25.26 0.18 0.21
C SER A 106 -25.37 1.53 -0.52
N GLY A 107 -25.44 1.51 -1.85
CA GLY A 107 -26.16 2.52 -2.59
C GLY A 107 -27.66 2.27 -2.40
N ALA A 108 -28.23 2.87 -1.34
CA ALA A 108 -29.63 2.79 -0.89
C ALA A 108 -29.95 1.69 0.15
N GLY A 109 -29.57 1.90 1.42
CA GLY A 109 -30.34 1.37 2.57
C GLY A 109 -29.68 0.32 3.47
N GLY A 110 -28.43 -0.09 3.23
CA GLY A 110 -27.68 -0.97 4.14
C GLY A 110 -27.06 -0.19 5.30
N LYS A 111 -26.98 -0.80 6.49
CA LYS A 111 -26.35 -0.18 7.67
C LYS A 111 -24.89 0.17 7.39
N PRO A 112 -24.43 1.37 7.77
CA PRO A 112 -23.08 1.82 7.48
C PRO A 112 -22.04 0.95 8.19
N SER A 113 -21.11 0.41 7.41
CA SER A 113 -19.78 0.09 7.96
C SER A 113 -19.13 1.42 8.35
N ASP A 114 -18.27 1.44 9.37
CA ASP A 114 -17.60 2.67 9.84
C ASP A 114 -16.73 3.39 8.78
N PHE A 115 -16.59 2.78 7.58
CA PHE A 115 -16.02 3.41 6.39
C PHE A 115 -16.98 4.40 5.70
N GLU A 116 -18.30 4.19 5.79
CA GLU A 116 -19.32 5.07 5.20
C GLU A 116 -19.50 6.39 5.97
N ALA A 117 -19.09 6.43 7.24
CA ALA A 117 -19.17 7.65 8.05
C ALA A 117 -18.20 8.75 7.60
N ALA A 118 -17.24 8.47 6.70
CA ALA A 118 -16.24 9.41 6.23
C ALA A 118 -16.46 9.94 4.78
N GLY A 119 -17.56 9.56 4.12
CA GLY A 119 -17.91 10.07 2.80
C GLY A 119 -18.37 8.95 1.87
N GLY A 120 -19.58 9.09 1.35
CA GLY A 120 -20.22 8.08 0.50
C GLY A 120 -19.36 7.65 -0.69
N VAL A 121 -19.76 6.57 -1.36
CA VAL A 121 -19.10 5.95 -2.53
C VAL A 121 -18.62 6.98 -3.59
N ALA A 122 -19.29 8.15 -3.69
CA ALA A 122 -18.91 9.26 -4.56
C ALA A 122 -17.61 10.00 -4.18
N SER A 123 -17.13 9.90 -2.93
CA SER A 123 -15.92 10.57 -2.42
C SER A 123 -14.78 9.61 -2.08
N ASP A 124 -14.90 8.31 -2.37
CA ASP A 124 -13.83 7.34 -2.09
C ASP A 124 -12.62 7.57 -3.01
N LEU A 125 -11.61 8.25 -2.45
CA LEU A 125 -10.34 8.50 -3.10
C LEU A 125 -9.43 7.25 -3.13
N GLY A 126 -9.74 6.22 -2.33
CA GLY A 126 -8.85 5.09 -2.13
C GLY A 126 -7.43 5.55 -1.78
N GLN A 127 -6.48 5.21 -2.65
CA GLN A 127 -5.06 5.61 -2.49
C GLN A 127 -4.69 6.95 -3.15
N LEU A 128 -5.66 7.64 -3.76
CA LEU A 128 -5.47 8.97 -4.36
C LEU A 128 -5.49 10.07 -3.30
N LEU A 129 -4.87 11.20 -3.62
CA LEU A 129 -4.96 12.42 -2.82
C LEU A 129 -6.03 13.39 -3.35
N ARG A 130 -6.46 13.19 -4.59
CA ARG A 130 -7.46 13.96 -5.31
C ARG A 130 -7.95 13.15 -6.53
N PRO A 131 -9.11 13.49 -7.11
CA PRO A 131 -9.48 12.96 -8.41
C PRO A 131 -8.42 13.28 -9.47
N LEU A 132 -8.10 12.31 -10.32
CA LEU A 132 -7.16 12.52 -11.41
C LEU A 132 -7.83 13.29 -12.55
N PRO A 133 -7.22 14.36 -13.07
CA PRO A 133 -7.79 15.13 -14.17
C PRO A 133 -7.68 14.31 -15.47
N LEU A 134 -8.70 14.39 -16.33
CA LEU A 134 -8.80 13.60 -17.56
C LEU A 134 -7.55 13.71 -18.45
N GLN A 135 -6.93 14.90 -18.48
CA GLN A 135 -5.73 15.17 -19.25
C GLN A 135 -4.52 14.30 -18.89
N GLN A 136 -4.49 13.71 -17.68
CA GLN A 136 -3.44 12.74 -17.31
C GLN A 136 -3.48 11.46 -18.16
N ALA A 137 -4.59 11.16 -18.85
CA ALA A 137 -4.63 10.06 -19.80
C ALA A 137 -3.68 10.24 -21.00
N ALA A 138 -3.16 11.45 -21.23
CA ALA A 138 -2.12 11.70 -22.22
C ALA A 138 -0.78 11.01 -21.91
N GLY A 139 -0.58 10.48 -20.70
CA GLY A 139 0.65 9.75 -20.34
C GLY A 139 1.87 10.66 -20.14
N VAL A 140 1.65 11.96 -19.91
CA VAL A 140 2.71 12.92 -19.57
C VAL A 140 2.46 13.47 -18.17
N TRP A 141 3.43 13.26 -17.28
CA TRP A 141 3.47 13.77 -15.92
C TRP A 141 4.90 14.09 -15.50
N LEU A 142 5.32 15.35 -15.63
CA LEU A 142 6.67 15.79 -15.24
C LEU A 142 6.79 16.02 -13.72
N GLY A 143 6.50 14.98 -12.93
CA GLY A 143 6.58 14.99 -11.48
C GLY A 143 6.67 13.60 -10.88
N ASP A 144 7.09 13.55 -9.62
CA ASP A 144 7.42 12.30 -8.90
C ASP A 144 6.20 11.43 -8.54
N ASP A 145 5.01 12.03 -8.40
CA ASP A 145 3.79 11.36 -7.95
C ASP A 145 2.59 11.89 -8.74
N TYR A 146 1.94 11.03 -9.52
CA TYR A 146 0.78 11.37 -10.35
C TYR A 146 -0.44 11.86 -9.56
N ARG A 147 -0.48 11.58 -8.25
CA ARG A 147 -1.55 12.02 -7.34
C ARG A 147 -1.42 13.50 -6.99
N LEU A 148 -0.21 14.06 -7.04
CA LEU A 148 0.08 15.46 -6.72
C LEU A 148 0.23 16.28 -7.99
N PRO A 149 -0.18 17.56 -8.03
CA PRO A 149 0.09 18.46 -9.14
C PRO A 149 1.59 18.55 -9.48
N VAL A 150 1.91 18.78 -10.75
CA VAL A 150 3.29 19.08 -11.18
C VAL A 150 3.73 20.41 -10.57
N SER A 151 4.97 20.50 -10.10
CA SER A 151 5.52 21.72 -9.51
C SER A 151 5.52 22.89 -10.51
N GLN A 152 5.38 24.13 -10.01
CA GLN A 152 5.28 25.34 -10.84
C GLN A 152 6.39 25.46 -11.89
N GLY A 153 7.61 25.00 -11.59
CA GLY A 153 8.74 25.06 -12.55
C GLY A 153 8.62 24.14 -13.77
N ALA A 154 7.80 23.09 -13.70
CA ALA A 154 7.61 22.13 -14.79
C ALA A 154 6.18 22.14 -15.37
N GLU A 155 5.28 22.97 -14.83
CA GLU A 155 3.86 23.00 -15.20
C GLU A 155 3.64 23.37 -16.67
N LEU A 156 4.37 24.38 -17.18
CA LEU A 156 4.31 24.78 -18.59
C LEU A 156 4.71 23.62 -19.50
N TRP A 157 5.85 22.99 -19.25
CA TRP A 157 6.36 21.88 -20.05
C TRP A 157 5.44 20.66 -19.99
N ASN A 158 4.87 20.38 -18.82
CA ASN A 158 3.89 19.32 -18.65
C ASN A 158 2.64 19.59 -19.50
N THR A 159 2.12 20.82 -19.47
CA THR A 159 0.95 21.25 -20.24
C THR A 159 1.22 21.18 -21.75
N LEU A 160 2.38 21.65 -22.20
CA LEU A 160 2.81 21.55 -23.59
C LEU A 160 2.96 20.09 -24.05
N GLY A 161 3.50 19.22 -23.19
CA GLY A 161 3.60 17.79 -23.47
C GLY A 161 2.23 17.13 -23.64
N ILE A 162 1.30 17.41 -22.73
CA ILE A 162 -0.10 16.95 -22.83
C ILE A 162 -0.77 17.45 -24.11
N ALA A 163 -0.63 18.74 -24.42
CA ALA A 163 -1.19 19.33 -25.63
C ALA A 163 -0.58 18.72 -26.90
N GLY A 164 0.73 18.46 -26.89
CA GLY A 164 1.44 17.78 -27.97
C GLY A 164 0.93 16.37 -28.21
N VAL A 165 0.74 15.57 -27.16
CA VAL A 165 0.12 14.23 -27.26
C VAL A 165 -1.30 14.32 -27.82
N ALA A 166 -2.13 15.25 -27.32
CA ALA A 166 -3.49 15.42 -27.79
C ALA A 166 -3.56 15.81 -29.29
N LEU A 167 -2.70 16.74 -29.73
CA LEU A 167 -2.58 17.15 -31.12
C LEU A 167 -2.14 15.97 -32.01
N LEU A 168 -1.09 15.25 -31.61
CA LEU A 168 -0.60 14.10 -32.35
C LEU A 168 -1.61 12.94 -32.37
N ALA A 169 -2.35 12.71 -31.29
CA ALA A 169 -3.43 11.74 -31.26
C ALA A 169 -4.53 12.12 -32.26
N SER A 170 -4.87 13.41 -32.36
CA SER A 170 -5.85 13.90 -33.33
C SER A 170 -5.38 13.70 -34.78
N LEU A 171 -4.09 13.93 -35.06
CA LEU A 171 -3.47 13.61 -36.36
C LEU A 171 -3.43 12.11 -36.64
N GLY A 172 -3.13 11.30 -35.63
CA GLY A 172 -3.18 9.84 -35.72
C GLY A 172 -4.59 9.33 -36.05
N LEU A 173 -5.61 9.91 -35.42
CA LEU A 173 -7.01 9.60 -35.70
C LEU A 173 -7.39 9.96 -37.13
N TYR A 174 -6.97 11.14 -37.59
CA TYR A 174 -7.13 11.57 -38.98
C TYR A 174 -6.46 10.59 -39.96
N LEU A 175 -5.26 10.10 -39.64
CA LEU A 175 -4.55 9.12 -40.46
C LEU A 175 -5.30 7.78 -40.54
N LEU A 176 -5.77 7.26 -39.40
CA LEU A 176 -6.55 6.02 -39.36
C LEU A 176 -7.86 6.14 -40.14
N TRP A 177 -8.55 7.28 -39.98
CA TRP A 177 -9.77 7.58 -40.73
C TRP A 177 -9.51 7.61 -42.24
N ARG A 178 -8.47 8.33 -42.69
CA ARG A 178 -8.06 8.40 -44.11
C ARG A 178 -7.65 7.06 -44.69
N ARG A 179 -7.09 6.16 -43.89
CA ARG A 179 -6.66 4.82 -44.33
C ARG A 179 -7.74 3.75 -44.15
N HIS A 180 -8.89 4.10 -43.60
CA HIS A 180 -9.94 3.14 -43.23
C HIS A 180 -9.47 2.01 -42.30
N GLU A 181 -8.42 2.30 -41.51
CA GLU A 181 -7.80 1.36 -40.57
C GLU A 181 -8.50 1.43 -39.21
N GLY A 182 -9.35 0.44 -38.93
CA GLY A 182 -10.16 0.40 -37.70
C GLY A 182 -9.48 -0.24 -36.50
N GLY A 183 -8.32 -0.88 -36.67
CA GLY A 183 -7.71 -1.74 -35.64
C GLY A 183 -7.51 -1.05 -34.30
N LEU A 184 -6.82 0.10 -34.28
CA LEU A 184 -6.59 0.85 -33.03
C LEU A 184 -7.87 1.49 -32.48
N LEU A 185 -8.87 1.76 -33.33
CA LEU A 185 -10.17 2.29 -32.90
C LEU A 185 -10.96 1.26 -32.08
N LEU A 186 -10.79 -0.03 -32.35
CA LEU A 186 -11.38 -1.10 -31.52
C LEU A 186 -10.86 -1.08 -30.08
N LEU A 187 -9.63 -0.60 -29.86
CA LEU A 187 -9.07 -0.45 -28.52
C LEU A 187 -9.49 0.89 -27.89
N LEU A 188 -9.44 1.98 -28.67
CA LEU A 188 -9.68 3.33 -28.19
C LEU A 188 -11.15 3.58 -27.82
N VAL A 189 -12.10 3.16 -28.67
CA VAL A 189 -13.52 3.47 -28.48
C VAL A 189 -14.07 2.88 -27.17
N PRO A 190 -13.87 1.59 -26.84
CA PRO A 190 -14.34 1.04 -25.56
C PRO A 190 -13.68 1.71 -24.35
N ALA A 191 -12.39 2.05 -24.45
CA ALA A 191 -11.68 2.69 -23.34
C ALA A 191 -12.16 4.11 -23.07
N VAL A 192 -12.33 4.93 -24.12
CA VAL A 192 -12.87 6.29 -24.01
C VAL A 192 -14.34 6.26 -23.60
N ALA A 193 -15.15 5.35 -24.16
CA ALA A 193 -16.54 5.17 -23.76
C ALA A 193 -16.65 4.78 -22.29
N ALA A 194 -15.80 3.89 -21.78
CA ALA A 194 -15.76 3.57 -20.36
C ALA A 194 -15.43 4.81 -19.51
N VAL A 195 -14.43 5.61 -19.89
CA VAL A 195 -14.10 6.85 -19.16
C VAL A 195 -15.27 7.84 -19.15
N LEU A 196 -15.91 8.09 -20.29
CA LEU A 196 -16.97 9.10 -20.42
C LEU A 196 -18.32 8.64 -19.84
N LEU A 197 -18.68 7.36 -20.01
CA LEU A 197 -19.96 6.82 -19.59
C LEU A 197 -19.91 6.21 -18.19
N VAL A 198 -18.80 5.64 -17.76
CA VAL A 198 -18.69 5.00 -16.44
C VAL A 198 -18.00 5.92 -15.44
N GLY A 199 -16.98 6.67 -15.85
CA GLY A 199 -16.18 7.55 -14.99
C GLY A 199 -17.00 8.48 -14.08
N PRO A 200 -18.00 9.22 -14.59
CA PRO A 200 -18.83 10.10 -13.76
C PRO A 200 -19.75 9.38 -12.76
N ARG A 201 -19.89 8.05 -12.85
CA ARG A 201 -20.82 7.23 -12.05
C ARG A 201 -20.09 6.36 -11.02
N VAL A 202 -18.77 6.45 -10.92
CA VAL A 202 -17.94 5.64 -10.02
C VAL A 202 -17.07 6.54 -9.14
N SER A 203 -16.47 5.96 -8.10
CA SER A 203 -15.56 6.71 -7.22
C SER A 203 -14.35 7.27 -7.99
N PRO A 204 -13.72 8.36 -7.51
CA PRO A 204 -12.50 8.89 -8.11
C PRO A 204 -11.39 7.84 -8.27
N TYR A 205 -11.27 6.92 -7.31
CA TYR A 205 -10.33 5.81 -7.39
C TYR A 205 -10.63 4.86 -8.56
N ALA A 206 -11.90 4.50 -8.76
CA ALA A 206 -12.32 3.68 -9.90
C ALA A 206 -12.14 4.42 -11.23
N ALA A 207 -12.49 5.71 -11.30
CA ALA A 207 -12.31 6.55 -12.48
C ALA A 207 -10.83 6.65 -12.90
N ALA A 208 -9.91 6.77 -11.94
CA ALA A 208 -8.48 6.76 -12.20
C ALA A 208 -7.99 5.47 -12.88
N LYS A 209 -8.57 4.31 -12.52
CA LYS A 209 -8.25 3.04 -13.21
C LYS A 209 -8.73 3.04 -14.65
N LEU A 210 -9.89 3.65 -14.94
CA LEU A 210 -10.38 3.79 -16.31
C LEU A 210 -9.42 4.64 -17.15
N LEU A 211 -8.92 5.75 -16.60
CA LEU A 211 -7.91 6.59 -17.24
C LEU A 211 -6.60 5.83 -17.49
N ALA A 212 -6.15 5.03 -16.52
CA ALA A 212 -4.95 4.20 -16.66
C ALA A 212 -5.09 3.13 -17.76
N ILE A 213 -6.30 2.59 -17.98
CA ILE A 213 -6.57 1.66 -19.09
C ILE A 213 -6.66 2.39 -20.43
N ALA A 214 -7.20 3.61 -20.47
CA ALA A 214 -7.33 4.39 -21.70
C ALA A 214 -6.00 5.00 -22.18
N SER A 215 -5.11 5.36 -21.26
CA SER A 215 -3.89 6.11 -21.57
C SER A 215 -2.99 5.45 -22.63
N PRO A 216 -2.66 4.15 -22.57
CA PRO A 216 -1.81 3.53 -23.58
C PRO A 216 -2.41 3.57 -25.00
N ALA A 217 -3.74 3.54 -25.14
CA ALA A 217 -4.41 3.66 -26.44
C ALA A 217 -4.29 5.08 -27.02
N ILE A 218 -4.37 6.10 -26.16
CA ILE A 218 -4.19 7.51 -26.53
C ILE A 218 -2.73 7.77 -26.96
N VAL A 219 -1.77 7.25 -26.19
CA VAL A 219 -0.33 7.38 -26.52
C VAL A 219 0.00 6.63 -27.82
N ALA A 220 -0.54 5.42 -28.02
CA ALA A 220 -0.36 4.68 -29.27
C ALA A 220 -0.94 5.44 -30.48
N LEU A 221 -2.06 6.12 -30.31
CA LEU A 221 -2.65 6.96 -31.34
C LEU A 221 -1.76 8.19 -31.64
N ALA A 222 -1.22 8.82 -30.59
CA ALA A 222 -0.29 9.94 -30.73
C ALA A 222 1.00 9.53 -31.47
N ALA A 223 1.49 8.31 -31.29
CA ALA A 223 2.66 7.81 -32.01
C ALA A 223 2.45 7.75 -33.54
N LEU A 224 1.20 7.73 -34.03
CA LEU A 224 0.89 7.79 -35.46
C LEU A 224 0.87 9.21 -36.03
N GLY A 225 0.64 10.22 -35.20
CA GLY A 225 0.57 11.64 -35.61
C GLY A 225 1.80 12.15 -36.38
N PRO A 226 3.04 11.85 -35.94
CA PRO A 226 4.27 12.22 -36.65
C PRO A 226 4.32 11.76 -38.11
N LEU A 227 3.67 10.64 -38.45
CA LEU A 227 3.61 10.13 -39.83
C LEU A 227 2.83 11.07 -40.76
N VAL A 228 1.84 11.79 -40.23
CA VAL A 228 1.11 12.81 -41.01
C VAL A 228 2.01 13.99 -41.31
N LEU A 229 2.77 14.46 -40.32
CA LEU A 229 3.72 15.57 -40.47
C LEU A 229 4.87 15.19 -41.41
N ALA A 230 5.38 13.96 -41.32
CA ALA A 230 6.44 13.44 -42.16
C ALA A 230 6.10 13.44 -43.67
N ARG A 231 4.81 13.40 -44.03
CA ARG A 231 4.36 13.54 -45.43
C ARG A 231 4.58 14.95 -46.00
N ARG A 232 4.52 15.98 -45.15
CA ARG A 232 4.80 17.37 -45.53
C ARG A 232 6.28 17.69 -45.40
N SER A 233 6.90 17.24 -44.31
CA SER A 233 8.31 17.42 -44.05
C SER A 233 8.81 16.29 -43.15
N ARG A 234 9.66 15.42 -43.69
CA ARG A 234 10.30 14.33 -42.95
C ARG A 234 11.01 14.83 -41.67
N PRO A 235 11.85 15.89 -41.71
CA PRO A 235 12.49 16.35 -40.49
C PRO A 235 11.49 16.85 -39.44
N LEU A 236 10.39 17.52 -39.85
CA LEU A 236 9.36 17.96 -38.92
C LEU A 236 8.70 16.79 -38.18
N GLY A 237 8.33 15.73 -38.91
CA GLY A 237 7.77 14.52 -38.30
C GLY A 237 8.72 13.89 -37.27
N TRP A 238 10.01 13.76 -37.62
CA TRP A 238 11.02 13.23 -36.71
C TRP A 238 11.22 14.09 -35.47
N ILE A 239 11.34 15.41 -35.62
CA ILE A 239 11.55 16.34 -34.50
C ILE A 239 10.37 16.27 -33.53
N VAL A 240 9.13 16.38 -34.04
CA VAL A 240 7.93 16.39 -33.20
C VAL A 240 7.71 15.03 -32.53
N GLY A 241 7.88 13.93 -33.27
CA GLY A 241 7.77 12.58 -32.72
C GLY A 241 8.79 12.32 -31.62
N THR A 242 10.06 12.72 -31.84
CA THR A 242 11.13 12.55 -30.86
C THR A 242 10.91 13.42 -29.63
N ALA A 243 10.44 14.66 -29.80
CA ALA A 243 10.16 15.56 -28.67
C ALA A 243 9.06 14.99 -27.75
N VAL A 244 7.97 14.47 -28.31
CA VAL A 244 6.88 13.88 -27.53
C VAL A 244 7.32 12.56 -26.87
N LEU A 245 8.01 11.69 -27.61
CA LEU A 245 8.58 10.46 -27.04
C LEU A 245 9.52 10.77 -25.87
N THR A 246 10.42 11.73 -26.04
CA THR A 246 11.33 12.17 -24.98
C THR A 246 10.57 12.69 -23.76
N THR A 247 9.49 13.47 -23.97
CA THR A 247 8.67 13.99 -22.88
C THR A 247 8.00 12.86 -22.07
N ILE A 248 7.47 11.84 -22.75
CA ILE A 248 6.88 10.65 -22.12
C ILE A 248 7.95 9.87 -21.37
N LEU A 249 9.11 9.62 -21.98
CA LEU A 249 10.21 8.89 -21.33
C LEU A 249 10.76 9.63 -20.10
N VAL A 250 10.83 10.96 -20.14
CA VAL A 250 11.22 11.78 -18.97
C VAL A 250 10.16 11.69 -17.87
N SER A 251 8.87 11.74 -18.22
CA SER A 251 7.76 11.52 -17.29
C SER A 251 7.87 10.14 -16.61
N ASP A 252 8.10 9.09 -17.38
CA ASP A 252 8.30 7.73 -16.86
C ASP A 252 9.56 7.64 -15.98
N ALA A 253 10.63 8.35 -16.35
CA ALA A 253 11.87 8.40 -15.55
C ALA A 253 11.65 9.06 -14.18
N PHE A 254 10.84 10.13 -14.09
CA PHE A 254 10.46 10.73 -12.80
C PHE A 254 9.68 9.72 -11.93
N ALA A 255 8.65 9.09 -12.50
CA ALA A 255 7.84 8.10 -11.80
C ALA A 255 8.67 6.88 -11.35
N TYR A 256 9.57 6.38 -12.20
CA TYR A 256 10.50 5.29 -11.90
C TYR A 256 11.46 5.67 -10.77
N HIS A 257 12.11 6.82 -10.88
CA HIS A 257 13.09 7.29 -9.89
C HIS A 257 12.45 7.55 -8.51
N SER A 258 11.18 7.93 -8.46
CA SER A 258 10.48 8.25 -7.21
C SER A 258 9.53 7.14 -6.73
N VAL A 259 9.54 5.97 -7.37
CA VAL A 259 8.67 4.85 -7.03
C VAL A 259 8.93 4.33 -5.62
N ARG A 260 7.86 3.96 -4.91
CA ARG A 260 7.97 3.30 -3.61
C ARG A 260 8.09 1.80 -3.80
N LEU A 261 9.32 1.29 -3.69
CA LEU A 261 9.57 -0.15 -3.83
C LEU A 261 9.08 -0.93 -2.60
N ALA A 262 8.45 -2.06 -2.89
CA ALA A 262 8.03 -2.99 -1.86
C ALA A 262 9.25 -3.60 -1.13
N PRO A 263 9.22 -3.69 0.22
CA PRO A 263 10.31 -4.29 0.97
C PRO A 263 10.22 -5.83 0.89
N THR A 264 10.87 -6.41 -0.11
CA THR A 264 10.82 -7.86 -0.41
C THR A 264 11.20 -8.74 0.78
N GLN A 265 12.22 -8.36 1.56
CA GLN A 265 12.60 -9.12 2.76
C GLN A 265 11.50 -9.12 3.84
N ARG A 266 10.68 -8.07 3.92
CA ARG A 266 9.53 -8.04 4.82
C ARG A 266 8.43 -8.97 4.32
N MET A 267 8.19 -9.03 3.02
CA MET A 267 7.22 -9.94 2.40
C MET A 267 7.62 -11.41 2.62
N LEU A 268 8.90 -11.75 2.44
CA LEU A 268 9.42 -13.09 2.75
C LEU A 268 9.25 -13.44 4.24
N ALA A 269 9.45 -12.45 5.13
CA ALA A 269 9.22 -12.65 6.56
C ALA A 269 7.75 -12.80 6.94
N MET A 270 6.81 -12.26 6.16
CA MET A 270 5.37 -12.54 6.31
C MET A 270 5.05 -13.97 5.88
N GLN A 271 5.59 -14.42 4.74
CA GLN A 271 5.42 -15.81 4.27
C GLN A 271 5.97 -16.82 5.27
N ASP A 272 7.17 -16.56 5.80
CA ASP A 272 7.78 -17.38 6.85
C ASP A 272 6.90 -17.52 8.12
N VAL A 273 6.19 -16.45 8.51
CA VAL A 273 5.18 -16.55 9.57
C VAL A 273 4.00 -17.40 9.11
N ALA A 274 3.46 -17.15 7.93
CA ALA A 274 2.28 -17.87 7.44
C ALA A 274 2.52 -19.38 7.31
N ASP A 275 3.65 -19.79 6.72
CA ASP A 275 4.03 -21.19 6.56
C ASP A 275 4.13 -21.93 7.91
N ARG A 276 4.70 -21.26 8.93
CA ARG A 276 4.87 -21.84 10.27
C ARG A 276 3.54 -22.05 11.01
N TYR A 277 2.56 -21.17 10.77
CA TYR A 277 1.28 -21.17 11.47
C TYR A 277 0.11 -21.64 10.59
N GLN A 278 0.42 -22.20 9.43
CA GLN A 278 -0.56 -22.87 8.58
C GLN A 278 -1.33 -23.90 9.42
N HIS A 279 -2.65 -23.82 9.40
CA HIS A 279 -3.56 -24.70 10.16
C HIS A 279 -3.44 -24.66 11.70
N ARG A 280 -2.76 -23.67 12.30
CA ARG A 280 -2.60 -23.54 13.77
C ARG A 280 -3.66 -22.67 14.46
N GLY A 281 -4.66 -22.24 13.71
CA GLY A 281 -5.68 -21.30 14.16
C GLY A 281 -5.42 -19.88 13.69
N GLU A 282 -6.25 -18.96 14.17
CA GLU A 282 -6.27 -17.57 13.72
C GLU A 282 -5.04 -16.77 14.17
N LEU A 283 -4.42 -16.05 13.24
CA LEU A 283 -3.40 -15.04 13.47
C LEU A 283 -4.03 -13.65 13.46
N LEU A 284 -4.02 -12.95 14.59
CA LEU A 284 -4.38 -11.53 14.63
C LEU A 284 -3.16 -10.69 14.27
N VAL A 285 -3.15 -10.12 13.06
CA VAL A 285 -2.03 -9.33 12.56
C VAL A 285 -2.25 -7.87 12.91
N THR A 286 -1.40 -7.34 13.80
CA THR A 286 -1.54 -5.98 14.34
C THR A 286 -0.71 -4.95 13.58
N ASP A 287 0.04 -5.37 12.56
CA ASP A 287 0.76 -4.48 11.66
C ASP A 287 -0.20 -3.95 10.59
N GLN A 288 -0.09 -2.65 10.28
CA GLN A 288 -0.83 -2.07 9.17
C GLN A 288 0.01 -2.17 7.90
N ASP A 289 -0.15 -3.29 7.21
CA ASP A 289 0.52 -3.54 5.92
C ASP A 289 -0.42 -4.30 4.96
N GLU A 290 -0.72 -3.70 3.82
CA GLU A 290 -1.59 -4.26 2.77
C GLU A 290 -1.06 -5.59 2.21
N PHE A 291 0.25 -5.85 2.36
CA PHE A 291 0.86 -7.09 1.87
C PHE A 291 0.49 -8.32 2.70
N VAL A 292 0.00 -8.16 3.94
CA VAL A 292 -0.40 -9.26 4.83
C VAL A 292 -1.41 -10.19 4.14
N LYS A 293 -2.42 -9.63 3.47
CA LYS A 293 -3.51 -10.39 2.83
C LYS A 293 -3.00 -11.41 1.82
N TYR A 294 -1.97 -11.05 1.06
CA TYR A 294 -1.43 -11.88 0.00
C TYR A 294 -0.28 -12.76 0.47
N PHE A 295 0.67 -12.19 1.22
CA PHE A 295 1.87 -12.90 1.65
C PHE A 295 1.64 -13.78 2.88
N MET A 296 0.51 -13.62 3.58
CA MET A 296 0.07 -14.52 4.65
C MET A 296 -1.18 -15.34 4.32
N ARG A 297 -1.55 -15.42 3.03
CA ARG A 297 -2.80 -16.08 2.56
C ARG A 297 -2.93 -17.56 2.94
N ASP A 298 -1.81 -18.23 3.17
CA ASP A 298 -1.81 -19.67 3.49
C ASP A 298 -2.15 -19.92 4.98
N ALA A 299 -2.03 -18.89 5.83
CA ALA A 299 -2.51 -18.91 7.21
C ALA A 299 -3.87 -18.21 7.33
N LEU A 300 -4.70 -18.68 8.29
CA LEU A 300 -5.92 -17.96 8.69
C LEU A 300 -5.51 -16.67 9.41
N ASN A 301 -5.38 -15.58 8.66
CA ASN A 301 -4.97 -14.29 9.19
C ASN A 301 -6.14 -13.30 9.22
N VAL A 302 -6.16 -12.49 10.27
CA VAL A 302 -7.08 -11.36 10.44
C VAL A 302 -6.25 -10.09 10.42
N SER A 303 -6.26 -9.40 9.29
CA SER A 303 -5.60 -8.11 9.09
C SER A 303 -6.51 -7.00 9.59
N ILE A 304 -6.28 -6.53 10.82
CA ILE A 304 -7.25 -5.75 11.61
C ILE A 304 -7.55 -4.34 11.08
N PHE A 305 -6.82 -3.89 10.05
CA PHE A 305 -6.99 -2.58 9.41
C PHE A 305 -7.53 -2.67 7.98
N ASP A 306 -7.82 -3.89 7.51
CA ASP A 306 -8.39 -4.12 6.19
C ASP A 306 -9.92 -3.95 6.24
N PRO A 307 -10.54 -3.12 5.38
CA PRO A 307 -12.00 -2.97 5.35
C PRO A 307 -12.78 -4.27 5.24
N ILE A 308 -12.23 -5.28 4.55
CA ILE A 308 -12.89 -6.59 4.37
C ILE A 308 -12.52 -7.62 5.46
N SER A 309 -11.81 -7.20 6.50
CA SER A 309 -11.48 -8.08 7.63
C SER A 309 -12.75 -8.51 8.37
N PRO A 310 -12.87 -9.80 8.76
CA PRO A 310 -14.01 -10.28 9.55
C PRO A 310 -14.08 -9.62 10.94
N ARG A 311 -12.98 -9.01 11.39
CA ARG A 311 -12.88 -8.30 12.67
C ARG A 311 -12.00 -7.07 12.50
N GLN A 312 -12.59 -5.89 12.72
CA GLN A 312 -11.88 -4.62 12.73
C GLN A 312 -11.19 -4.41 14.09
N VAL A 313 -10.13 -3.60 14.09
CA VAL A 313 -9.44 -3.18 15.31
C VAL A 313 -10.41 -2.56 16.33
N ALA A 314 -10.32 -2.98 17.59
CA ALA A 314 -11.06 -2.35 18.68
C ALA A 314 -10.10 -1.51 19.54
N LEU A 315 -10.08 -0.20 19.28
CA LEU A 315 -9.24 0.76 20.00
C LEU A 315 -9.86 1.15 21.34
N ARG A 316 -9.01 1.39 22.35
CA ARG A 316 -9.43 1.91 23.68
C ARG A 316 -10.03 3.31 23.58
N LYS A 317 -9.52 4.10 22.64
CA LYS A 317 -10.04 5.42 22.27
C LYS A 317 -10.42 5.35 20.79
N PRO A 318 -11.71 5.46 20.44
CA PRO A 318 -12.13 5.49 19.04
C PRO A 318 -11.42 6.62 18.29
N GLN A 319 -10.77 6.28 17.19
CA GLN A 319 -10.05 7.22 16.34
C GLN A 319 -9.84 6.63 14.94
N PHE A 320 -9.57 7.52 13.98
CA PHE A 320 -9.28 7.13 12.60
C PHE A 320 -7.99 6.32 12.51
N TYR A 321 -8.03 5.17 11.83
CA TYR A 321 -6.95 4.18 11.82
C TYR A 321 -6.27 3.96 10.47
N VAL A 322 -6.79 4.52 9.37
CA VAL A 322 -6.18 4.29 8.04
C VAL A 322 -4.84 5.01 7.93
N GLY A 323 -3.81 4.27 7.53
CA GLY A 323 -2.43 4.77 7.36
C GLY A 323 -1.70 5.15 8.65
N ARG A 324 -2.19 4.73 9.83
CA ARG A 324 -1.57 4.95 11.13
C ARG A 324 -1.21 3.64 11.84
N PRO A 325 0.02 3.48 12.33
CA PRO A 325 0.33 2.36 13.20
C PRO A 325 -0.38 2.54 14.55
N PHE A 326 -0.81 1.43 15.15
CA PHE A 326 -1.27 1.40 16.54
C PHE A 326 -0.43 0.43 17.32
N ASP A 327 -0.15 0.80 18.56
CA ASP A 327 0.48 -0.11 19.49
C ASP A 327 -0.59 -1.04 20.13
N LEU A 328 -0.16 -2.14 20.75
CA LEU A 328 -1.09 -3.03 21.46
C LEU A 328 -1.76 -2.33 22.65
N ASP A 329 -1.07 -1.37 23.29
CA ASP A 329 -1.60 -0.56 24.38
C ASP A 329 -2.75 0.36 23.93
N ASP A 330 -2.87 0.64 22.62
CA ASP A 330 -3.99 1.37 22.04
C ASP A 330 -5.24 0.50 21.83
N MET A 331 -5.10 -0.83 21.90
CA MET A 331 -6.17 -1.80 21.66
C MET A 331 -6.80 -2.30 22.96
N THR A 332 -8.08 -2.71 22.88
CA THR A 332 -8.76 -3.28 24.05
C THR A 332 -8.23 -4.68 24.38
N LEU A 333 -8.15 -5.01 25.67
CA LEU A 333 -7.69 -6.33 26.12
C LEU A 333 -8.56 -7.46 25.56
N THR A 334 -9.88 -7.28 25.57
CA THR A 334 -10.84 -8.26 25.03
C THR A 334 -10.62 -8.54 23.55
N PHE A 335 -10.22 -7.52 22.78
CA PHE A 335 -9.87 -7.70 21.37
C PHE A 335 -8.54 -8.45 21.19
N LEU A 336 -7.49 -8.09 21.92
CA LEU A 336 -6.22 -8.83 21.86
C LEU A 336 -6.39 -10.30 22.28
N GLU A 337 -7.19 -10.57 23.30
CA GLU A 337 -7.49 -11.92 23.78
C GLU A 337 -8.51 -12.68 22.90
N SER A 338 -9.06 -12.07 21.85
CA SER A 338 -10.00 -12.75 20.95
C SER A 338 -9.32 -13.78 20.04
N ALA A 339 -7.99 -13.69 19.88
CA ALA A 339 -7.21 -14.60 19.05
C ALA A 339 -6.19 -15.42 19.89
N PRO A 340 -5.86 -16.65 19.47
CA PRO A 340 -4.81 -17.45 20.10
C PRO A 340 -3.39 -16.94 19.79
N TRP A 341 -3.21 -16.25 18.66
CA TRP A 341 -1.92 -15.79 18.18
C TRP A 341 -1.95 -14.31 17.81
N LEU A 342 -0.95 -13.55 18.25
CA LEU A 342 -0.73 -12.17 17.84
C LEU A 342 0.53 -12.08 16.99
N VAL A 343 0.43 -11.46 15.81
CA VAL A 343 1.58 -11.14 14.97
C VAL A 343 1.82 -9.64 15.06
N GLN A 344 2.94 -9.27 15.68
CA GLN A 344 3.30 -7.88 15.93
C GLN A 344 4.57 -7.51 15.16
N ARG A 345 4.58 -6.30 14.59
CA ARG A 345 5.77 -5.69 13.99
C ARG A 345 6.85 -5.47 15.05
N ASN A 346 8.07 -5.90 14.77
CA ASN A 346 9.22 -5.65 15.63
C ASN A 346 9.60 -4.17 15.62
N GLY A 347 9.75 -3.58 16.80
CA GLY A 347 10.29 -2.24 16.97
C GLY A 347 10.81 -2.00 18.38
N PRO A 348 11.66 -0.98 18.59
CA PRO A 348 12.17 -0.64 19.92
C PRO A 348 11.06 -0.07 20.81
N GLU A 349 9.98 0.45 20.22
CA GLU A 349 8.85 1.10 20.88
C GLU A 349 7.60 0.22 21.03
N ALA A 350 7.57 -0.96 20.41
CA ALA A 350 6.41 -1.84 20.41
C ALA A 350 6.14 -2.38 21.81
N SER A 351 4.94 -2.24 22.36
CA SER A 351 4.61 -2.75 23.71
C SER A 351 4.60 -4.26 23.74
N ARG A 352 4.92 -4.82 24.91
CA ARG A 352 4.83 -6.26 25.10
C ARG A 352 3.34 -6.62 25.10
N PRO A 353 2.91 -7.72 24.46
CA PRO A 353 1.56 -8.24 24.66
C PRO A 353 1.22 -8.48 26.14
N PRO A 354 -0.06 -8.68 26.49
CA PRO A 354 -0.50 -8.94 27.86
C PRO A 354 0.22 -10.12 28.56
N ALA A 355 0.15 -10.20 29.89
CA ALA A 355 0.92 -11.19 30.68
C ALA A 355 0.65 -12.65 30.28
N ASN A 356 -0.56 -12.95 29.80
CA ASN A 356 -0.96 -14.28 29.33
C ASN A 356 -0.41 -14.64 27.94
N PHE A 357 0.27 -13.71 27.26
CA PHE A 357 0.96 -14.00 26.01
C PHE A 357 2.43 -14.29 26.26
N SER A 358 2.95 -15.30 25.54
CA SER A 358 4.36 -15.68 25.54
C SER A 358 4.91 -15.67 24.11
N LEU A 359 6.19 -15.33 23.96
CA LEU A 359 6.83 -15.29 22.64
C LEU A 359 7.01 -16.72 22.13
N ASP A 360 6.43 -17.03 20.98
CA ASP A 360 6.50 -18.36 20.36
C ASP A 360 7.47 -18.37 19.19
N TYR A 361 7.42 -17.33 18.35
CA TYR A 361 8.29 -17.19 17.20
C TYR A 361 8.74 -15.75 17.00
N LYS A 362 9.89 -15.58 16.36
CA LYS A 362 10.41 -14.26 15.98
C LYS A 362 11.35 -14.38 14.79
N ASN A 363 11.12 -13.53 13.79
CA ASN A 363 12.07 -13.28 12.71
C ASN A 363 12.54 -11.82 12.75
N ARG A 364 13.18 -11.34 11.67
CA ARG A 364 13.71 -9.97 11.61
C ARG A 364 12.62 -8.91 11.79
N PHE A 365 11.44 -9.13 11.24
CA PHE A 365 10.39 -8.13 11.11
C PHE A 365 9.20 -8.35 12.04
N TYR A 366 8.92 -9.58 12.42
CA TYR A 366 7.73 -9.94 13.19
C TYR A 366 8.08 -10.77 14.42
N SER A 367 7.28 -10.59 15.46
CA SER A 367 7.20 -11.47 16.62
C SER A 367 5.80 -12.06 16.68
N VAL A 368 5.72 -13.37 16.88
CA VAL A 368 4.46 -14.09 17.07
C VAL A 368 4.34 -14.52 18.52
N TRP A 369 3.21 -14.17 19.13
CA TRP A 369 2.94 -14.40 20.53
C TRP A 369 1.76 -15.33 20.69
N ARG A 370 1.91 -16.33 21.56
CA ARG A 370 0.88 -17.31 21.89
C ARG A 370 0.14 -16.92 23.14
N ARG A 371 -1.19 -16.91 23.10
CA ARG A 371 -2.04 -16.81 24.29
C ARG A 371 -2.01 -18.12 25.07
N GLY A 372 -1.61 -18.04 26.33
CA GLY A 372 -1.78 -19.09 27.32
C GLY A 372 -3.11 -18.93 28.06
N ALA A 373 -3.56 -20.00 28.71
CA ALA A 373 -4.73 -19.96 29.59
C ALA A 373 -4.46 -19.18 30.90
N ARG A 374 -3.19 -18.98 31.25
CA ARG A 374 -2.76 -18.37 32.52
C ARG A 374 -1.58 -17.40 32.31
N PRO A 375 -1.46 -16.35 33.14
CA PRO A 375 -2.47 -15.91 34.12
C PRO A 375 -3.73 -15.37 33.42
N ARG A 376 -4.87 -15.23 34.10
CA ARG A 376 -6.02 -14.51 33.53
C ARG A 376 -5.84 -13.02 33.75
N VAL A 377 -5.82 -12.23 32.68
CA VAL A 377 -5.71 -10.76 32.79
C VAL A 377 -7.10 -10.16 33.01
N LEU A 378 -7.28 -9.47 34.14
CA LEU A 378 -8.58 -8.91 34.55
C LEU A 378 -8.70 -7.42 34.20
N ALA A 379 -7.58 -6.71 34.20
CA ALA A 379 -7.51 -5.33 33.73
C ALA A 379 -6.08 -4.99 33.29
N HIS A 380 -5.99 -4.11 32.29
CA HIS A 380 -4.73 -3.66 31.70
C HIS A 380 -4.67 -2.12 31.76
N LEU A 381 -3.67 -1.61 32.47
CA LEU A 381 -3.29 -0.19 32.54
C LEU A 381 -2.12 0.05 31.56
N PRO A 382 -2.40 0.60 30.36
CA PRO A 382 -1.38 0.91 29.38
C PRO A 382 -0.61 2.14 29.83
N LEU A 383 0.71 2.14 29.64
CA LEU A 383 1.57 3.27 30.02
C LEU A 383 2.46 3.74 28.85
N GLN A 384 2.43 3.05 27.72
CA GLN A 384 3.11 3.50 26.52
C GLN A 384 2.59 4.86 26.05
N ARG A 385 3.48 5.69 25.50
CA ARG A 385 3.14 6.94 24.81
C ARG A 385 3.70 6.91 23.40
N ILE A 386 3.12 7.75 22.53
CA ILE A 386 3.68 8.00 21.19
C ILE A 386 5.16 8.41 21.34
N HIS A 387 6.05 7.64 20.69
CA HIS A 387 7.50 7.77 20.78
C HIS A 387 8.11 7.52 22.17
N ASN A 388 7.45 6.77 23.07
CA ASN A 388 8.05 6.37 24.33
C ASN A 388 7.49 5.02 24.81
N PRO A 389 8.30 3.93 24.83
CA PRO A 389 7.82 2.59 25.21
C PRO A 389 7.46 2.44 26.69
N THR A 390 7.68 3.47 27.51
CA THR A 390 7.42 3.41 28.95
C THR A 390 7.03 4.75 29.51
N ASP A 391 6.24 4.74 30.59
CA ASP A 391 5.96 5.93 31.37
C ASP A 391 5.83 5.63 32.87
N LYS A 392 5.88 6.68 33.69
CA LYS A 392 5.60 6.60 35.12
C LYS A 392 4.09 6.63 35.33
N PRO A 393 3.50 5.62 35.99
CA PRO A 393 2.07 5.59 36.22
C PRO A 393 1.66 6.65 37.25
N VAL A 394 0.46 7.19 37.08
CA VAL A 394 -0.20 7.94 38.17
C VAL A 394 -0.47 6.96 39.31
N CYS A 395 0.14 7.21 40.47
CA CYS A 395 0.10 6.24 41.57
C CYS A 395 -1.34 5.94 42.04
N ALA A 396 -2.25 6.91 41.94
CA ALA A 396 -3.66 6.70 42.25
C ALA A 396 -4.32 5.63 41.36
N ASP A 397 -3.95 5.54 40.08
CA ASP A 397 -4.49 4.52 39.16
C ASP A 397 -3.94 3.13 39.49
N VAL A 398 -2.66 3.03 39.86
CA VAL A 398 -2.04 1.78 40.34
C VAL A 398 -2.72 1.29 41.61
N LEU A 399 -2.95 2.19 42.58
CA LEU A 399 -3.62 1.86 43.83
C LEU A 399 -5.10 1.50 43.61
N ARG A 400 -5.78 2.15 42.66
CA ARG A 400 -7.16 1.81 42.27
C ARG A 400 -7.22 0.42 41.63
N LEU A 401 -6.24 0.08 40.79
CA LEU A 401 -6.11 -1.25 40.21
C LEU A 401 -5.87 -2.31 41.29
N ALA A 402 -4.97 -2.02 42.24
CA ALA A 402 -4.66 -2.89 43.38
C ALA A 402 -5.87 -3.10 44.31
N GLY A 403 -6.65 -2.05 44.59
CA GLY A 403 -7.81 -2.11 45.48
C GLY A 403 -8.96 -2.98 44.96
N ARG A 404 -8.95 -3.34 43.68
CA ARG A 404 -9.92 -4.27 43.08
C ARG A 404 -9.53 -5.74 43.22
N ALA A 405 -8.25 -6.01 43.47
CA ALA A 405 -7.72 -7.36 43.58
C ALA A 405 -8.26 -8.06 44.84
N ARG A 406 -8.69 -9.32 44.70
CA ARG A 406 -9.21 -10.15 45.80
C ARG A 406 -8.57 -11.52 45.82
N GLY A 407 -8.44 -12.12 47.00
CA GLY A 407 -7.97 -13.50 47.15
C GLY A 407 -6.58 -13.72 46.54
N ARG A 408 -6.50 -14.49 45.44
CA ARG A 408 -5.27 -14.90 44.73
C ARG A 408 -4.80 -13.90 43.67
N ASP A 409 -5.50 -12.80 43.53
CA ASP A 409 -5.16 -11.77 42.56
C ASP A 409 -3.85 -11.07 42.90
N HIS A 410 -3.09 -10.69 41.87
CA HIS A 410 -1.87 -9.90 42.04
C HIS A 410 -1.65 -8.96 40.85
N LEU A 411 -0.68 -8.07 40.98
CA LEU A 411 -0.30 -7.17 39.91
C LEU A 411 0.92 -7.69 39.17
N VAL A 412 0.90 -7.63 37.85
CA VAL A 412 2.06 -7.90 36.99
C VAL A 412 2.39 -6.63 36.23
N ALA A 413 3.65 -6.23 36.24
CA ALA A 413 4.11 -5.05 35.50
C ALA A 413 5.21 -5.45 34.52
N ALA A 414 5.08 -5.02 33.27
CA ALA A 414 6.13 -5.18 32.26
C ALA A 414 7.13 -4.03 32.35
N ARG A 415 8.40 -4.35 32.56
CA ARG A 415 9.47 -3.34 32.41
C ARG A 415 9.71 -3.11 30.93
N GLY A 416 9.49 -1.89 30.48
CA GLY A 416 9.99 -1.50 29.16
C GLY A 416 11.47 -1.13 29.23
N LYS A 417 12.01 -0.80 28.07
CA LYS A 417 13.44 -0.55 27.89
C LYS A 417 13.67 0.92 27.64
N ARG A 418 14.55 1.53 28.43
CA ARG A 418 14.96 2.92 28.20
C ARG A 418 15.77 3.01 26.92
N LEU A 419 15.20 3.68 25.92
CA LEU A 419 15.84 3.92 24.63
C LEU A 419 16.80 5.11 24.73
N LEU A 420 17.99 4.97 24.14
CA LEU A 420 18.88 6.10 23.87
C LEU A 420 18.65 6.54 22.43
N ARG A 421 18.51 7.84 22.15
CA ARG A 421 18.09 8.31 20.83
C ARG A 421 18.92 9.48 20.31
N LEU A 422 19.09 9.50 19.01
CA LEU A 422 19.44 10.68 18.23
C LEU A 422 18.21 11.08 17.41
N GLU A 423 17.67 12.27 17.68
CA GLU A 423 16.45 12.77 17.05
C GLU A 423 16.82 13.79 15.96
N PRO A 424 16.73 13.42 14.66
CA PRO A 424 17.23 14.26 13.59
C PRO A 424 16.53 15.62 13.54
N SER A 425 15.24 15.70 13.85
CA SER A 425 14.47 16.94 13.74
C SER A 425 14.82 17.99 14.78
N LEU A 426 15.35 17.57 15.94
CA LEU A 426 15.71 18.45 17.05
C LEU A 426 17.18 18.88 17.01
N ASP A 427 18.01 18.20 16.22
CA ASP A 427 19.43 18.50 16.12
C ASP A 427 19.65 19.73 15.23
N PRO A 428 20.24 20.83 15.76
CA PRO A 428 20.53 22.04 14.99
C PRO A 428 21.68 21.85 13.99
N HIS A 429 22.51 20.81 14.15
CA HIS A 429 23.65 20.50 13.29
C HIS A 429 23.33 19.43 12.23
N ARG A 430 22.06 19.04 12.07
CA ARG A 430 21.65 18.19 10.95
C ARG A 430 21.93 18.88 9.61
N SER A 431 22.06 18.10 8.55
CA SER A 431 22.25 18.63 7.20
C SER A 431 21.11 19.57 6.78
N PRO A 432 21.40 20.76 6.19
CA PRO A 432 20.38 21.76 5.85
C PRO A 432 19.26 21.25 4.92
N GLY A 433 19.59 20.32 4.01
CA GLY A 433 18.62 19.72 3.09
C GLY A 433 17.67 18.69 3.74
N TRP A 434 17.66 18.59 5.07
CA TRP A 434 16.76 17.71 5.85
C TRP A 434 15.78 18.57 6.68
N PRO A 435 14.80 19.24 6.03
CA PRO A 435 13.77 19.99 6.73
C PRO A 435 12.93 19.09 7.64
N GLN A 436 12.34 19.68 8.68
CA GLN A 436 11.38 18.98 9.53
C GLN A 436 10.18 18.51 8.70
N HIS A 437 9.69 17.32 9.02
CA HIS A 437 8.50 16.78 8.38
C HIS A 437 7.25 17.53 8.89
N GLY A 438 6.37 17.96 7.98
CA GLY A 438 5.24 18.83 8.33
C GLY A 438 4.14 18.18 9.19
N VAL A 439 4.02 16.85 9.15
CA VAL A 439 3.00 16.07 9.88
C VAL A 439 3.59 15.15 10.96
N LEU A 440 4.54 14.29 10.59
CA LEU A 440 5.21 13.36 11.50
C LEU A 440 6.17 14.09 12.44
N LYS A 441 5.92 13.99 13.74
CA LYS A 441 6.80 14.52 14.78
C LYS A 441 8.15 13.79 14.78
N LEU A 442 9.18 14.43 15.32
CA LEU A 442 10.53 13.89 15.49
C LEU A 442 11.23 13.42 14.20
N THR A 443 10.69 13.81 13.04
CA THR A 443 11.03 13.26 11.73
C THR A 443 11.46 14.38 10.78
N VAL A 444 12.36 14.07 9.86
CA VAL A 444 12.79 14.97 8.78
C VAL A 444 12.46 14.37 7.40
N THR A 445 12.35 15.21 6.38
CA THR A 445 12.27 14.77 4.98
C THR A 445 13.64 14.97 4.33
N PRO A 446 14.49 13.94 4.24
CA PRO A 446 15.84 14.10 3.70
C PRO A 446 15.77 14.33 2.18
N LYS A 447 15.89 15.59 1.73
CA LYS A 447 15.87 15.92 0.29
C LYS A 447 17.24 15.73 -0.37
N THR A 448 18.31 16.00 0.37
CA THR A 448 19.69 15.87 -0.11
C THR A 448 20.42 14.71 0.57
N PRO A 449 21.60 14.30 0.04
CA PRO A 449 22.59 13.58 0.84
C PRO A 449 22.95 14.38 2.09
N GLY A 450 23.34 13.68 3.16
CA GLY A 450 23.62 14.35 4.41
C GLY A 450 23.85 13.40 5.58
N GLN A 451 24.00 14.00 6.74
CA GLN A 451 24.18 13.32 8.01
C GLN A 451 23.61 14.15 9.17
N VAL A 452 23.46 13.46 10.30
CA VAL A 452 23.20 14.04 11.62
C VAL A 452 23.96 13.21 12.65
N SER A 453 24.48 13.85 13.69
CA SER A 453 25.27 13.21 14.73
C SER A 453 25.02 13.87 16.08
N GLY A 454 24.87 13.07 17.13
CA GLY A 454 24.71 13.56 18.49
C GLY A 454 25.30 12.60 19.51
N ARG A 455 25.33 13.02 20.77
CA ARG A 455 25.92 12.22 21.86
C ARG A 455 24.84 11.77 22.83
N VAL A 456 24.94 10.52 23.24
CA VAL A 456 24.14 9.93 24.32
C VAL A 456 25.07 9.41 25.42
N ARG A 457 24.55 9.13 26.61
CA ARG A 457 25.29 8.41 27.66
C ARG A 457 24.74 7.01 27.81
N THR A 458 25.61 6.01 27.70
CA THR A 458 25.28 4.59 27.82
C THR A 458 25.81 4.04 29.15
N ARG A 459 25.15 2.97 29.63
CA ARG A 459 25.60 2.18 30.79
C ARG A 459 26.52 1.03 30.39
N GLY A 460 26.84 0.92 29.10
CA GLY A 460 27.55 -0.22 28.53
C GLY A 460 26.64 -1.44 28.32
N GLY A 461 27.12 -2.39 27.52
CA GLY A 461 26.43 -3.64 27.21
C GLY A 461 26.01 -3.75 25.75
N ASN A 462 25.13 -4.73 25.48
CA ASN A 462 24.66 -5.04 24.13
C ASN A 462 23.40 -4.24 23.81
N TYR A 463 23.34 -3.67 22.60
CA TYR A 463 22.24 -2.86 22.11
C TYR A 463 21.83 -3.29 20.70
N ARG A 464 20.53 -3.27 20.44
CA ARG A 464 19.96 -3.32 19.09
C ARG A 464 19.83 -1.90 18.55
N VAL A 465 20.24 -1.71 17.30
CA VAL A 465 20.26 -0.41 16.64
C VAL A 465 19.13 -0.32 15.65
N TRP A 466 18.30 0.71 15.81
CA TRP A 466 17.07 0.90 15.04
C TRP A 466 17.06 2.28 14.39
N VAL A 467 16.53 2.37 13.17
CA VAL A 467 16.25 3.65 12.51
C VAL A 467 14.76 3.70 12.21
N GLN A 468 14.08 4.76 12.67
CA GLN A 468 12.70 5.01 12.32
C GLN A 468 12.62 5.65 10.94
N GLY A 469 11.62 5.26 10.16
CA GLY A 469 11.27 5.96 8.94
C GLY A 469 10.91 5.06 7.77
N SER A 470 10.72 5.69 6.63
CA SER A 470 10.36 5.09 5.35
C SER A 470 11.17 5.80 4.27
N PHE A 471 12.10 5.11 3.62
CA PHE A 471 13.05 5.77 2.70
C PHE A 471 13.44 4.85 1.55
N GLY A 472 13.59 5.45 0.37
CA GLY A 472 14.01 4.75 -0.84
C GLY A 472 15.52 4.62 -0.99
N ARG A 473 16.31 5.37 -0.20
CA ARG A 473 17.78 5.27 -0.21
C ARG A 473 18.32 4.69 1.09
N PRO A 474 19.44 3.95 1.06
CA PRO A 474 20.07 3.44 2.27
C PRO A 474 20.43 4.52 3.29
N ILE A 475 20.08 4.26 4.55
CA ILE A 475 20.51 5.03 5.72
C ILE A 475 21.54 4.20 6.48
N ALA A 476 22.77 4.69 6.54
CA ALA A 476 23.84 4.08 7.32
C ALA A 476 23.81 4.61 8.77
N ALA A 477 23.86 3.71 9.75
CA ALA A 477 23.94 4.06 11.16
C ALA A 477 25.32 3.75 11.74
N TYR A 478 25.81 4.64 12.59
CA TYR A 478 27.10 4.57 13.25
C TYR A 478 26.92 4.75 14.76
N VAL A 479 27.70 4.00 15.53
CA VAL A 479 27.71 4.00 16.99
C VAL A 479 29.17 4.01 17.45
N GLY A 480 29.58 5.05 18.18
CA GLY A 480 30.97 5.24 18.61
C GLY A 480 31.96 5.30 17.45
N GLY A 481 31.60 6.00 16.36
CA GLY A 481 32.41 6.11 15.14
C GLY A 481 32.42 4.86 14.24
N ARG A 482 31.95 3.70 14.73
CA ARG A 482 31.88 2.45 13.95
C ARG A 482 30.55 2.33 13.22
N ARG A 483 30.60 1.94 11.95
CA ARG A 483 29.38 1.63 11.17
C ARG A 483 28.79 0.32 11.69
N VAL A 484 27.52 0.36 12.12
CA VAL A 484 26.79 -0.84 12.55
C VAL A 484 26.15 -1.54 11.35
N GLY A 485 25.61 -0.76 10.42
CA GLY A 485 24.98 -1.30 9.22
C GLY A 485 24.33 -0.22 8.35
N GLN A 486 23.50 -0.66 7.42
CA GLN A 486 22.61 0.19 6.65
C GLN A 486 21.26 -0.49 6.47
N VAL A 487 20.21 0.32 6.36
CA VAL A 487 18.85 -0.12 6.10
C VAL A 487 18.26 0.70 4.98
N GLU A 488 17.35 0.07 4.23
CA GLU A 488 16.57 0.66 3.15
C GLU A 488 15.17 0.03 3.18
N GLY A 489 14.14 0.77 2.78
CA GLY A 489 12.81 0.22 2.55
C GLY A 489 11.68 1.15 2.94
N VAL A 490 10.54 0.93 2.29
CA VAL A 490 9.30 1.67 2.57
C VAL A 490 8.58 1.04 3.77
N ASN A 491 8.16 1.88 4.70
CA ASN A 491 7.43 1.52 5.91
C ASN A 491 6.13 2.34 6.03
N THR A 492 5.19 1.80 6.80
CA THR A 492 4.08 2.59 7.36
C THR A 492 4.67 3.66 8.27
N PRO A 493 4.14 4.91 8.26
CA PRO A 493 4.69 6.00 9.06
C PRO A 493 4.90 5.60 10.53
N GLY A 494 6.02 5.99 11.14
CA GLY A 494 6.33 5.66 12.54
C GLY A 494 6.95 4.28 12.79
N GLN A 495 7.05 3.42 11.77
CA GLN A 495 7.69 2.11 11.89
C GLN A 495 9.22 2.18 11.85
N TRP A 496 9.85 1.10 12.34
CA TRP A 496 11.29 1.01 12.56
C TRP A 496 11.95 -0.05 11.69
N HIS A 497 13.21 0.19 11.31
CA HIS A 497 14.11 -0.77 10.69
C HIS A 497 15.18 -1.22 11.67
N LEU A 498 15.36 -2.53 11.83
CA LEU A 498 16.51 -3.08 12.54
C LEU A 498 17.76 -2.98 11.66
N VAL A 499 18.75 -2.22 12.14
CA VAL A 499 20.05 -2.06 11.49
C VAL A 499 20.99 -3.20 11.85
N GLY A 500 21.06 -3.55 13.14
CA GLY A 500 21.96 -4.57 13.64
C GLY A 500 22.09 -4.52 15.17
N GLU A 501 23.09 -5.22 15.70
CA GLU A 501 23.42 -5.23 17.13
C GLU A 501 24.85 -4.75 17.35
N VAL A 502 25.11 -4.13 18.51
CA VAL A 502 26.41 -3.57 18.87
C VAL A 502 26.64 -3.67 20.38
N THR A 503 27.88 -3.96 20.78
CA THR A 503 28.33 -3.86 22.17
C THR A 503 29.04 -2.53 22.37
N VAL A 504 28.66 -1.79 23.41
CA VAL A 504 29.23 -0.46 23.69
C VAL A 504 29.79 -0.39 25.11
N PRO A 505 30.85 0.37 25.35
CA PRO A 505 31.35 0.64 26.71
C PRO A 505 30.41 1.61 27.45
N PRO A 506 30.46 1.66 28.79
CA PRO A 506 29.78 2.72 29.55
C PRO A 506 30.41 4.09 29.27
N GLY A 507 29.59 5.15 29.31
CA GLY A 507 30.05 6.54 29.15
C GLY A 507 29.40 7.29 27.99
N PRO A 508 29.96 8.43 27.58
CA PRO A 508 29.52 9.17 26.39
C PRO A 508 29.73 8.35 25.12
N LEU A 509 28.74 8.37 24.23
CA LEU A 509 28.72 7.61 22.99
C LEU A 509 28.14 8.46 21.87
N GLU A 510 28.86 8.56 20.76
CA GLU A 510 28.38 9.24 19.57
C GLU A 510 27.45 8.32 18.77
N LEU A 511 26.30 8.86 18.38
CA LEU A 511 25.38 8.27 17.41
C LEU A 511 25.41 9.12 16.15
N LYS A 512 25.36 8.47 14.98
CA LYS A 512 25.32 9.17 13.71
C LYS A 512 24.51 8.41 12.68
N MET A 513 23.72 9.15 11.89
CA MET A 513 23.07 8.66 10.68
C MET A 513 23.65 9.36 9.46
N ARG A 514 23.79 8.63 8.36
CA ARG A 514 24.24 9.18 7.07
C ARG A 514 23.39 8.63 5.93
N ARG A 515 22.89 9.53 5.08
CA ARG A 515 22.28 9.22 3.79
C ARG A 515 23.27 9.57 2.68
N GLY A 516 23.64 8.58 1.89
CA GLY A 516 24.56 8.75 0.76
C GLY A 516 23.99 9.56 -0.41
N PRO A 517 24.79 9.78 -1.47
CA PRO A 517 24.28 10.22 -2.77
C PRO A 517 23.22 9.25 -3.30
N GLY A 518 22.28 9.77 -4.10
CA GLY A 518 21.37 8.94 -4.89
C GLY A 518 21.91 8.74 -6.31
N GLY A 519 21.33 7.81 -7.04
CA GLY A 519 21.56 7.57 -8.46
C GLY A 519 20.26 7.57 -9.24
N LEU A 520 20.25 6.85 -10.36
CA LEU A 520 19.08 6.69 -11.24
C LEU A 520 18.26 5.45 -10.89
N ALA A 521 18.54 4.78 -9.77
CA ALA A 521 17.86 3.55 -9.39
C ALA A 521 16.39 3.83 -9.03
N PRO A 522 15.49 2.84 -9.15
CA PRO A 522 14.09 3.05 -8.83
C PRO A 522 13.93 3.33 -7.34
N GLY A 523 13.23 4.41 -7.00
CA GLY A 523 12.98 4.83 -5.63
C GLY A 523 14.07 5.69 -5.00
N ASP A 524 15.20 5.95 -5.67
CA ASP A 524 16.25 6.84 -5.14
C ASP A 524 15.76 8.29 -4.93
N GLY A 525 14.75 8.70 -5.71
CA GLY A 525 14.06 9.97 -5.62
C GLY A 525 13.00 10.03 -4.53
N PHE A 526 12.60 8.88 -3.95
CA PHE A 526 11.64 8.85 -2.86
C PHE A 526 12.24 9.51 -1.61
N GLY A 527 11.85 10.76 -1.37
CA GLY A 527 12.33 11.57 -0.25
C GLY A 527 12.01 10.97 1.11
N GLY A 528 10.84 10.33 1.22
CA GLY A 528 10.43 9.59 2.41
C GLY A 528 10.45 10.42 3.70
N ASP A 529 10.63 9.71 4.80
CA ASP A 529 10.69 10.27 6.14
C ASP A 529 11.78 9.54 6.95
N LEU A 530 12.56 10.32 7.71
CA LEU A 530 13.67 9.82 8.54
C LEU A 530 13.47 10.30 9.98
N GLY A 531 13.14 9.37 10.86
CA GLY A 531 12.95 9.59 12.29
C GLY A 531 14.21 9.28 13.10
N PRO A 532 14.08 9.05 14.42
CA PRO A 532 15.21 8.85 15.30
C PRO A 532 16.04 7.60 15.00
N LEU A 533 17.33 7.67 15.34
CA LEU A 533 18.19 6.51 15.54
C LEU A 533 18.15 6.12 17.01
N ALA A 534 17.73 4.89 17.32
CA ALA A 534 17.56 4.40 18.68
C ALA A 534 18.50 3.23 19.00
N LEU A 535 19.09 3.28 20.20
CA LEU A 535 19.72 2.13 20.84
C LEU A 535 18.78 1.55 21.88
N GLU A 536 18.38 0.31 21.67
CA GLU A 536 17.56 -0.46 22.58
C GLU A 536 18.43 -1.52 23.28
N PRO A 537 18.50 -1.56 24.62
CA PRO A 537 19.21 -2.61 25.33
C PRO A 537 18.78 -4.02 24.87
N ALA A 538 19.76 -4.86 24.54
CA ALA A 538 19.54 -6.26 24.20
C ALA A 538 19.06 -7.03 25.45
N GLY A 539 18.21 -8.03 25.24
CA GLY A 539 17.60 -8.82 26.31
C GLY A 539 16.07 -8.85 26.27
N ARG A 540 15.48 -9.74 27.06
CA ARG A 540 14.01 -9.89 27.16
C ARG A 540 13.45 -8.83 28.10
N ARG A 541 12.22 -8.36 27.82
CA ARG A 541 11.46 -7.57 28.79
C ARG A 541 11.10 -8.48 29.96
N THR A 542 11.36 -8.03 31.17
CA THR A 542 11.09 -8.78 32.40
C THR A 542 9.73 -8.39 32.96
N LEU A 543 8.94 -9.38 33.34
CA LEU A 543 7.72 -9.17 34.11
C LEU A 543 8.07 -9.13 35.61
N VAL A 544 7.42 -8.24 36.34
CA VAL A 544 7.55 -8.11 37.80
C VAL A 544 6.19 -8.36 38.43
N SER A 545 6.08 -9.38 39.27
CA SER A 545 4.87 -9.67 40.05
C SER A 545 4.95 -8.98 41.42
N VAL A 546 3.84 -8.36 41.84
CA VAL A 546 3.72 -7.61 43.08
C VAL A 546 2.37 -7.92 43.73
N ARG A 547 2.37 -8.21 45.03
CA ARG A 547 1.12 -8.39 45.80
C ARG A 547 0.34 -7.06 45.84
N PRO A 548 -1.00 -7.06 45.84
CA PRO A 548 -1.78 -5.82 45.82
C PRO A 548 -1.44 -4.85 46.97
N ARG A 549 -1.17 -5.37 48.17
CA ARG A 549 -0.73 -4.57 49.33
C ARG A 549 0.59 -3.81 49.11
N ASP A 550 1.44 -4.32 48.22
CA ASP A 550 2.76 -3.78 47.90
C ASP A 550 2.73 -2.93 46.62
N ALA A 551 1.55 -2.61 46.08
CA ALA A 551 1.37 -1.91 44.81
C ALA A 551 2.11 -0.56 44.73
N ARG A 552 2.33 0.12 45.88
CA ARG A 552 3.16 1.34 45.94
C ARG A 552 4.57 1.16 45.38
N ARG A 553 5.13 -0.06 45.36
CA ARG A 553 6.44 -0.38 44.77
C ARG A 553 6.49 -0.17 43.25
N LEU A 554 5.32 -0.16 42.59
CA LEU A 554 5.20 0.13 41.17
C LEU A 554 5.14 1.64 40.90
N CYS A 555 4.82 2.47 41.90
CA CYS A 555 4.79 3.92 41.77
C CYS A 555 6.22 4.50 41.64
N GLY A 556 6.35 5.60 40.87
CA GLY A 556 7.61 6.33 40.69
C GLY A 556 8.64 5.67 39.76
N ARG A 557 8.31 4.52 39.17
CA ARG A 557 9.13 3.79 38.19
C ARG A 557 8.47 3.80 36.82
N GLU A 558 9.27 3.66 35.78
CA GLU A 558 8.82 3.57 34.39
C GLU A 558 8.44 2.13 34.05
N TRP A 559 7.26 1.96 33.44
CA TRP A 559 6.72 0.66 33.03
C TRP A 559 6.14 0.77 31.63
N ASP A 560 6.11 -0.38 30.93
CA ASP A 560 5.44 -0.55 29.63
C ASP A 560 3.91 -0.56 29.86
N TRP A 561 3.47 -1.46 30.76
CA TRP A 561 2.10 -1.52 31.26
C TRP A 561 2.07 -2.17 32.65
N ILE A 562 0.91 -2.05 33.32
CA ILE A 562 0.60 -2.73 34.59
C ILE A 562 -0.74 -3.46 34.45
N GLU A 563 -0.79 -4.71 34.85
CA GLU A 563 -1.96 -5.57 34.79
C GLU A 563 -2.36 -6.07 36.17
N TRP A 564 -3.68 -6.20 36.36
CA TRP A 564 -4.25 -7.01 37.42
C TRP A 564 -4.57 -8.38 36.86
N VAL A 565 -4.00 -9.41 37.48
CA VAL A 565 -4.12 -10.79 36.99
C VAL A 565 -4.56 -11.75 38.10
N ARG A 566 -5.07 -12.91 37.68
CA ARG A 566 -5.43 -14.03 38.55
C ARG A 566 -4.71 -15.31 38.10
N ASP A 567 -4.05 -15.95 39.05
CA ASP A 567 -3.58 -17.32 38.90
C ASP A 567 -4.65 -18.27 39.46
N ASP A 568 -5.30 -19.01 38.58
CA ASP A 568 -6.07 -20.18 38.99
C ASP A 568 -5.06 -21.33 39.15
N VAL A 569 -5.11 -22.07 40.27
CA VAL A 569 -4.29 -23.29 40.45
C VAL A 569 -4.93 -24.41 39.66
#